data_AF-A0A3D2JY74-F1
#
_entry.id   AF-A0A3D2JY74-F1
#
_cell.length_a   1.000
_cell.length_b   1.000
_cell.length_c   1.000
_cell.angle_alpha   90.00
_cell.angle_beta   90.00
_cell.angle_gamma   90.00
#
_symmetry.space_group_name_H-M   'P 1'
#
loop_
_entity.id
_entity.type
_entity.pdbx_description
1 polymer ?
#
loop_
_entity_poly.entity_id
_entity_poly.type
_entity_poly.pdbx_seq_one_letter_code
_entity_poly.pdbx_strand_id
1 'polypeptide(L)'
;NLGNAMGHPSRIMDGSFANQVLAQMYLFEQAWANQDENQRQPVSVEVLPKKLDEEVAELMVEGFGGTMTRLTKFQADYIGVAEQGPFKVESYKY
;
A
#
# COMPACT_ATOMS: atom_id res chain seq x y z
N ASN A 1 4.93 -0.22 25.33
CA ASN A 1 4.15 0.98 24.90
C ASN A 1 2.66 0.82 25.18
N LEU A 2 2.01 -0.31 24.86
CA LEU A 2 0.56 -0.50 25.09
C LEU A 2 0.19 -0.82 26.55
N GLY A 3 1.02 -1.58 27.29
CA GLY A 3 0.70 -1.97 28.66
C GLY A 3 0.89 -0.86 29.72
N ASN A 4 1.85 0.04 29.50
CA ASN A 4 2.26 1.06 30.48
C ASN A 4 2.25 2.50 29.92
N ALA A 5 1.83 2.67 28.67
CA ALA A 5 1.67 3.97 28.00
C ALA A 5 0.52 3.85 26.97
N MET A 6 0.49 4.69 25.92
CA MET A 6 -0.62 4.76 24.96
C MET A 6 -0.32 4.13 23.59
N GLY A 7 0.68 3.27 23.48
CA GLY A 7 1.03 2.65 22.20
C GLY A 7 1.61 3.65 21.20
N HIS A 8 1.32 3.45 19.91
CA HIS A 8 1.74 4.36 18.84
C HIS A 8 0.75 5.54 18.71
N PRO A 9 1.24 6.76 18.43
CA PRO A 9 0.38 7.90 18.17
C PRO A 9 -0.46 7.68 16.91
N SER A 10 -1.63 8.31 16.85
CA SER A 10 -2.59 8.15 15.76
C SER A 10 -1.97 8.36 14.38
N ARG A 11 -1.06 9.33 14.23
CA ARG A 11 -0.40 9.62 12.94
C ARG A 11 0.51 8.49 12.43
N ILE A 12 1.06 7.67 13.32
CA ILE A 12 1.79 6.45 12.93
C ILE A 12 0.80 5.33 12.61
N MET A 13 -0.26 5.20 13.41
CA MET A 13 -1.28 4.16 13.20
C MET A 13 -2.13 4.39 11.94
N ASP A 14 -2.19 5.62 11.43
CA ASP A 14 -2.88 6.00 10.19
C ASP A 14 -2.47 5.10 9.02
N GLY A 15 -1.17 4.96 8.77
CA GLY A 15 -0.67 4.08 7.70
C GLY A 15 -0.99 2.61 7.92
N SER A 16 -0.95 2.13 9.17
CA SER A 16 -1.31 0.74 9.49
C SER A 16 -2.79 0.47 9.26
N PHE A 17 -3.67 1.38 9.70
CA PHE A 17 -5.11 1.20 9.58
C PHE A 17 -5.63 1.45 8.17
N ALA A 18 -5.03 2.37 7.40
CA ALA A 18 -5.30 2.51 5.98
C ALA A 18 -5.04 1.21 5.22
N ASN A 19 -3.87 0.59 5.43
CA ASN A 19 -3.54 -0.71 4.82
C ASN A 19 -4.50 -1.83 5.25
N GLN A 20 -4.92 -1.85 6.52
CA GLN A 20 -5.91 -2.83 6.98
C GLN A 20 -7.26 -2.67 6.26
N VAL A 21 -7.75 -1.44 6.07
CA VAL A 21 -8.99 -1.20 5.33
C VAL A 21 -8.85 -1.61 3.86
N LEU A 22 -7.74 -1.27 3.20
CA LEU A 22 -7.48 -1.68 1.82
C LEU A 22 -7.43 -3.21 1.68
N ALA A 23 -6.78 -3.90 2.62
CA ALA A 23 -6.75 -5.37 2.64
C ALA A 23 -8.14 -5.98 2.86
N GLN A 24 -8.95 -5.39 3.74
CA GLN A 24 -10.33 -5.83 3.95
C GLN A 24 -11.16 -5.67 2.68
N MET A 25 -11.08 -4.51 2.01
CA MET A 25 -11.78 -4.27 0.75
C MET A 25 -11.35 -5.28 -0.33
N TYR A 26 -10.04 -5.46 -0.52
CA TYR A 26 -9.48 -6.39 -1.50
C TYR A 26 -9.99 -7.83 -1.30
N LEU A 27 -9.86 -8.36 -0.09
CA LEU A 27 -10.29 -9.73 0.23
C LEU A 27 -11.80 -9.90 0.13
N PHE A 28 -12.56 -8.89 0.57
CA PHE A 28 -14.02 -8.92 0.52
C PHE A 28 -14.53 -8.91 -0.93
N GLU A 29 -13.98 -8.04 -1.78
CA GLU A 29 -14.33 -7.97 -3.21
C GLU A 29 -14.00 -9.25 -3.98
N GLN A 30 -12.92 -9.94 -3.61
CA GLN A 30 -12.61 -11.26 -4.19
C GLN A 30 -13.66 -12.32 -3.86
N ALA A 31 -14.39 -12.17 -2.75
CA ALA A 31 -15.46 -13.06 -2.32
C ALA A 31 -15.06 -14.56 -2.39
N TRP A 32 -13.83 -14.89 -1.96
CA TRP A 32 -13.21 -16.20 -2.17
C TRP A 32 -14.09 -17.39 -1.76
N ALA A 33 -14.82 -17.26 -0.64
CA ALA A 33 -15.72 -18.29 -0.14
C ALA A 33 -16.93 -18.58 -1.05
N ASN A 34 -17.30 -17.63 -1.92
CA ASN A 34 -18.44 -17.75 -2.85
C ASN A 34 -18.02 -18.27 -4.23
N GLN A 35 -16.73 -18.46 -4.49
CA GLN A 35 -16.24 -18.94 -5.78
C GLN A 35 -16.43 -20.47 -5.91
N ASP A 36 -16.57 -20.97 -7.15
CA ASP A 36 -16.62 -22.40 -7.44
C ASP A 36 -15.36 -23.10 -6.92
N GLU A 37 -15.53 -24.17 -6.15
CA GLU A 37 -14.42 -24.87 -5.50
C GLU A 37 -13.37 -25.41 -6.47
N ASN A 38 -13.75 -25.69 -7.72
CA ASN A 38 -12.86 -26.19 -8.77
C ASN A 38 -12.15 -25.06 -9.54
N GLN A 39 -12.58 -23.81 -9.35
CA GLN A 39 -12.05 -22.64 -10.05
C GLN A 39 -11.39 -21.62 -9.10
N ARG A 40 -11.68 -21.70 -7.80
CA ARG A 40 -11.13 -20.78 -6.81
C ARG A 40 -9.63 -20.97 -6.64
N GLN A 41 -8.93 -19.86 -6.43
CA GLN A 41 -7.50 -19.88 -6.14
C GLN A 41 -7.22 -20.63 -4.83
N PRO A 42 -6.05 -21.29 -4.68
CA PRO A 42 -5.65 -21.85 -3.39
C PRO A 42 -5.56 -20.78 -2.31
N VAL A 43 -5.73 -21.18 -1.05
CA VAL A 43 -5.51 -20.28 0.09
C VAL A 43 -4.03 -19.88 0.11
N SER A 44 -3.77 -18.57 0.05
CA SER A 44 -2.43 -17.98 0.05
C SER A 44 -2.31 -16.91 1.15
N VAL A 45 -1.06 -16.51 1.43
CA VAL A 45 -0.74 -15.35 2.26
C VAL A 45 0.03 -14.39 1.36
N GLU A 46 -0.55 -13.22 1.15
CA GLU A 46 -0.07 -12.22 0.19
C GLU A 46 0.07 -10.85 0.86
N VAL A 47 0.87 -9.98 0.22
CA VAL A 47 1.03 -8.58 0.60
C VAL A 47 0.25 -7.70 -0.36
N LEU A 48 -0.18 -6.52 0.10
CA LEU A 48 -0.82 -5.56 -0.79
C LEU A 48 0.15 -5.13 -1.92
N PRO A 49 -0.36 -4.86 -3.13
CA PRO A 49 0.45 -4.32 -4.22
C PRO A 49 1.19 -3.05 -3.82
N LYS A 50 2.45 -2.91 -4.25
CA LYS A 50 3.30 -1.74 -3.94
C LYS A 50 2.65 -0.40 -4.27
N LYS A 51 1.81 -0.35 -5.32
CA LYS A 51 1.10 0.86 -5.71
C LYS A 51 0.18 1.39 -4.60
N LEU A 52 -0.52 0.50 -3.88
CA LEU A 52 -1.37 0.89 -2.75
C LEU A 52 -0.55 1.36 -1.56
N ASP A 53 0.61 0.74 -1.32
CA ASP A 53 1.54 1.16 -0.26
C ASP A 53 2.08 2.58 -0.54
N GLU A 54 2.44 2.88 -1.80
CA GLU A 54 2.86 4.22 -2.22
C GLU A 54 1.75 5.27 -2.08
N GLU A 55 0.48 4.92 -2.36
CA GLU A 55 -0.66 5.83 -2.19
C GLU A 55 -0.91 6.17 -0.72
N VAL A 56 -0.83 5.16 0.17
CA VAL A 56 -0.90 5.41 1.63
C VAL A 56 0.26 6.31 2.07
N ALA A 57 1.47 6.08 1.56
CA ALA A 57 2.63 6.90 1.89
C ALA A 57 2.51 8.35 1.38
N GLU A 58 1.98 8.58 0.18
CA GLU A 58 1.72 9.93 -0.37
C GLU A 58 0.80 10.74 0.56
N LEU A 59 -0.34 10.16 0.96
CA LEU A 59 -1.28 10.79 1.89
C LEU A 59 -0.66 11.07 3.27
N MET A 60 0.19 10.15 3.76
CA MET A 60 0.91 10.36 5.00
C MET A 60 1.90 11.54 4.91
N VAL A 61 2.62 11.70 3.79
CA VAL A 61 3.53 12.84 3.55
C VAL A 61 2.74 14.15 3.46
N GLU A 62 1.64 14.17 2.72
CA GLU A 62 0.82 15.38 2.54
C GLU A 62 0.29 15.91 3.86
N GLY A 63 -0.19 15.06 4.77
CA GLY A 63 -0.69 15.58 6.04
C GLY A 63 0.40 16.01 7.04
N PHE A 64 1.69 15.86 6.72
CA PHE A 64 2.78 16.60 7.39
C PHE A 64 3.10 17.94 6.69
N GLY A 65 2.38 18.29 5.62
CA GLY A 65 2.65 19.45 4.77
C GLY A 65 3.78 19.21 3.77
N GLY A 66 4.21 17.96 3.59
CA GLY A 66 5.23 17.60 2.60
C GLY A 66 4.68 17.75 1.18
N THR A 67 5.55 18.09 0.23
CA THR A 67 5.19 18.14 -1.20
C THR A 67 6.07 17.17 -1.96
N MET A 68 5.43 16.20 -2.63
CA MET A 68 6.11 15.25 -3.49
C MET A 68 6.36 15.85 -4.88
N THR A 69 7.61 15.83 -5.33
CA THR A 69 7.95 16.22 -6.70
C THR A 69 7.40 15.21 -7.69
N ARG A 70 6.77 15.68 -8.77
CA ARG A 70 6.31 14.83 -9.87
C ARG A 70 7.42 14.69 -10.91
N LEU A 71 7.70 13.44 -11.31
CA LEU A 71 8.60 13.17 -12.42
C LEU A 71 8.01 13.75 -13.70
N THR A 72 8.86 14.31 -14.55
CA THR A 72 8.47 14.52 -15.95
C THR A 72 8.49 13.18 -16.68
N LYS A 73 7.73 13.07 -17.77
CA LYS A 73 7.79 11.91 -18.66
C LYS A 73 9.23 11.51 -19.03
N PHE A 74 10.08 12.49 -19.38
CA PHE A 74 11.48 12.22 -19.71
C PHE A 74 12.25 11.57 -18.55
N GLN A 75 12.04 12.05 -17.31
CA GLN A 75 12.70 11.48 -16.14
C GLN A 75 12.19 10.08 -15.82
N ALA A 76 10.87 9.86 -15.93
CA ALA A 76 10.25 8.56 -15.70
C ALA A 76 10.75 7.52 -16.71
N ASP A 77 10.78 7.87 -18.00
CA ASP A 77 11.35 7.06 -19.07
C ASP A 77 12.84 6.78 -18.84
N TYR A 78 13.60 7.78 -18.38
CA TYR A 78 15.04 7.65 -18.13
C TYR A 78 15.39 6.62 -17.05
N ILE A 79 14.61 6.54 -15.98
CA ILE A 79 14.82 5.55 -14.89
C ILE A 79 13.95 4.30 -15.04
N GLY A 80 13.15 4.20 -16.10
CA GLY A 80 12.33 3.02 -16.40
C GLY A 80 11.18 2.80 -15.43
N VAL A 81 10.51 3.86 -14.96
CA VAL A 81 9.32 3.78 -14.11
C VAL A 81 8.16 4.55 -14.73
N ALA A 82 6.93 4.27 -14.31
CA ALA A 82 5.79 5.12 -14.67
C ALA A 82 5.83 6.44 -13.89
N GLU A 83 5.28 7.52 -14.47
CA GLU A 83 5.21 8.85 -13.81
C GLU A 83 4.46 8.81 -12.46
N GLN A 84 3.57 7.82 -12.29
CA GLN A 84 2.77 7.60 -11.07
C GLN A 84 3.22 6.37 -10.27
N GLY A 85 4.36 5.77 -10.60
CA GLY A 85 4.85 4.55 -9.95
C GLY A 85 4.15 3.25 -10.41
N PRO A 86 4.49 2.08 -9.82
CA PRO A 86 5.41 1.92 -8.70
C PRO A 86 6.83 2.40 -8.98
N PHE A 87 7.42 3.12 -8.02
CA PHE A 87 8.73 3.78 -8.20
C PHE A 87 9.92 2.88 -7.89
N LYS A 88 9.67 1.68 -7.37
CA LYS A 88 10.68 0.69 -6.99
C LYS A 88 10.22 -0.73 -7.34
N VAL A 89 11.19 -1.59 -7.60
CA VAL A 89 10.95 -3.03 -7.80
C VAL A 89 10.64 -3.75 -6.49
N GLU A 90 10.04 -4.93 -6.56
CA GLU A 90 9.65 -5.69 -5.35
C GLU A 90 10.81 -6.10 -4.44
N SER A 91 12.01 -6.31 -4.99
CA SER A 91 13.20 -6.67 -4.21
C SER A 91 13.79 -5.50 -3.40
N TYR A 92 13.25 -4.29 -3.57
CA TYR A 92 13.72 -3.10 -2.88
C TYR A 92 13.25 -3.09 -1.41
N LYS A 93 14.15 -2.70 -0.50
CA LYS A 93 13.95 -2.80 0.96
C LYS A 93 13.54 -1.45 1.56
N TYR A 94 12.44 -0.88 1.06
CA TYR A 94 11.96 0.52 1.24
C TYR A 94 12.52 1.51 0.23
#